data_AF-A0A928UUG4-F1
#
_entry.id   AF-A0A928UUG4-F1
#
_cell.length_a   1.000
_cell.length_b   1.000
_cell.length_c   1.000
_cell.angle_alpha   90.00
_cell.angle_beta   90.00
_cell.angle_gamma   90.00
#
_symmetry.space_group_name_H-M   'P 1'
#
loop_
_entity.id
_entity.type
_entity.pdbx_description
1 polymer ?
#
loop_
_entity_poly.entity_id
_entity_poly.type
_entity_poly.pdbx_seq_one_letter_code
_entity_poly.pdbx_strand_id
1 'polypeptide(L)'
;MNKSQYNFDPKILDGHRDDGISAFMRIKNGEDFLKLTIESHIDFFDEVIACYNQCTDNTENILLDLQKKYPNKLKIYHYKPYVYPLGSPEQKAFFDKTSKIDIIHSMANYYNFALSKTTKKIAVKLDDDHLCVPENLSKALEIVKKNGLKNIYTFSGINLVYKNNILGVFKNLAFSGNGDICFFPVSRKSYFINLPIYESFTINKIRLPKKYIGILYLHLKFLKKDYGFLNYNLDNKKNKKSFFHNISNLTKNNLQFIEIKNFSNTSLCDFQKLSPSRYEKLDLLKYPLLTKIYFLFRKNNLILNRALSLKDYMQPIINNWEKTKQELKLTKL
;
A
#
# COMPACT_ATOMS: atom_id res chain seq x y z
N MET A 1 -1.32 7.47 -31.19
CA MET A 1 -0.57 7.40 -29.92
C MET A 1 0.80 6.81 -30.21
N ASN A 2 1.90 7.49 -29.86
CA ASN A 2 3.23 6.88 -29.98
C ASN A 2 3.35 5.76 -28.94
N LYS A 3 3.34 4.50 -29.38
CA LYS A 3 3.32 3.33 -28.48
C LYS A 3 4.66 3.11 -27.77
N SER A 4 5.77 3.51 -28.39
CA SER A 4 7.11 3.27 -27.86
C SER A 4 7.34 3.94 -26.51
N GLN A 5 6.70 5.09 -26.24
CA GLN A 5 6.84 5.82 -24.97
C GLN A 5 6.26 5.06 -23.76
N TYR A 6 5.37 4.09 -23.99
CA TYR A 6 4.72 3.30 -22.95
C TYR A 6 5.30 1.90 -22.82
N ASN A 7 6.08 1.44 -23.80
CA ASN A 7 6.70 0.12 -23.75
C ASN A 7 7.87 0.14 -22.77
N PHE A 8 7.83 -0.70 -21.74
CA PHE A 8 8.88 -0.78 -20.74
C PHE A 8 9.99 -1.75 -21.16
N ASP A 9 11.24 -1.24 -21.17
CA ASP A 9 12.46 -2.06 -21.20
C ASP A 9 13.15 -1.99 -19.83
N PRO A 10 13.39 -3.13 -19.14
CA PRO A 10 14.14 -3.17 -17.89
C PRO A 10 15.48 -2.42 -17.90
N LYS A 11 16.15 -2.31 -19.07
CA LYS A 11 17.42 -1.58 -19.18
C LYS A 11 17.31 -0.10 -18.80
N ILE A 12 16.14 0.51 -18.94
CA ILE A 12 15.89 1.90 -18.52
C ILE A 12 16.13 2.07 -17.02
N LEU A 13 15.97 1.02 -16.23
CA LEU A 13 16.15 1.07 -14.78
C LEU A 13 17.63 1.16 -14.35
N ASP A 14 18.61 0.88 -15.22
CA ASP A 14 20.04 1.02 -14.89
C ASP A 14 20.63 2.39 -15.27
N GLY A 15 19.81 3.33 -15.73
CA GLY A 15 20.24 4.70 -15.94
C GLY A 15 20.75 5.36 -14.64
N HIS A 16 21.38 6.52 -14.78
CA HIS A 16 21.82 7.31 -13.63
C HIS A 16 20.66 7.61 -12.67
N ARG A 17 20.90 7.43 -11.37
CA ARG A 17 19.93 7.64 -10.28
C ARG A 17 20.62 8.28 -9.08
N ASP A 18 19.98 9.27 -8.50
CA ASP A 18 20.51 9.93 -7.30
C ASP A 18 20.34 9.06 -6.06
N ASP A 19 21.14 9.34 -5.03
CA ASP A 19 20.86 8.83 -3.70
C ASP A 19 19.50 9.34 -3.20
N GLY A 20 18.77 8.47 -2.50
CA GLY A 20 17.44 8.75 -1.98
C GLY A 20 16.45 7.61 -2.21
N ILE A 21 15.19 7.89 -1.88
CA ILE A 21 14.08 6.95 -1.91
C ILE A 21 12.91 7.58 -2.68
N SER A 22 12.51 6.93 -3.77
CA SER A 22 11.29 7.25 -4.51
C SER A 22 10.13 6.39 -4.00
N ALA A 23 9.01 6.99 -3.61
CA ALA A 23 7.75 6.26 -3.60
C ALA A 23 7.12 6.33 -4.99
N PHE A 24 6.46 5.26 -5.43
CA PHE A 24 5.71 5.27 -6.68
C PHE A 24 4.34 4.62 -6.51
N MET A 25 3.36 5.19 -7.21
CA MET A 25 1.95 4.84 -7.10
C MET A 25 1.41 4.44 -8.47
N ARG A 26 0.55 3.43 -8.44
CA ARG A 26 -0.35 3.07 -9.54
C ARG A 26 -1.76 3.37 -9.06
N ILE A 27 -2.45 4.27 -9.76
CA ILE A 27 -3.73 4.79 -9.32
C ILE A 27 -4.79 4.48 -10.37
N LYS A 28 -5.93 3.97 -9.91
CA LYS A 28 -7.17 3.83 -10.66
C LYS A 28 -8.29 4.04 -9.66
N ASN A 29 -9.12 5.06 -9.89
CA ASN A 29 -10.23 5.43 -9.03
C ASN A 29 -9.86 5.52 -7.53
N GLY A 30 -8.93 6.40 -7.20
CA GLY A 30 -8.37 6.58 -5.86
C GLY A 30 -9.02 7.69 -5.02
N GLU A 31 -10.11 8.32 -5.48
CA GLU A 31 -10.63 9.58 -4.90
C GLU A 31 -10.88 9.53 -3.37
N ASP A 32 -11.25 8.36 -2.85
CA ASP A 32 -11.64 8.19 -1.44
C ASP A 32 -10.49 8.54 -0.47
N PHE A 33 -9.25 8.15 -0.79
CA PHE A 33 -8.11 8.26 0.14
C PHE A 33 -6.83 8.83 -0.47
N LEU A 34 -6.77 9.06 -1.78
CA LEU A 34 -5.53 9.46 -2.46
C LEU A 34 -4.87 10.70 -1.85
N LYS A 35 -5.66 11.74 -1.53
CA LYS A 35 -5.15 12.95 -0.89
C LYS A 35 -4.50 12.65 0.47
N LEU A 36 -5.22 11.92 1.32
CA LEU A 36 -4.74 11.53 2.65
C LEU A 36 -3.47 10.67 2.57
N THR A 37 -3.44 9.73 1.63
CA THR A 37 -2.28 8.87 1.37
C THR A 37 -1.06 9.71 1.01
N ILE A 38 -1.16 10.60 0.03
CA ILE A 38 -0.03 11.43 -0.40
C ILE A 38 0.41 12.37 0.73
N GLU A 39 -0.51 13.12 1.34
CA GLU A 39 -0.17 14.10 2.38
C GLU A 39 0.47 13.45 3.62
N SER A 40 0.07 12.22 3.98
CA SER A 40 0.68 11.50 5.11
C SER A 40 2.06 10.90 4.82
N HIS A 41 2.47 10.79 3.55
CA HIS A 41 3.71 10.14 3.13
C HIS A 41 4.74 11.07 2.46
N ILE A 42 4.30 12.18 1.89
CA ILE A 42 5.12 13.02 0.98
C ILE A 42 6.43 13.52 1.62
N ASP A 43 6.44 13.73 2.94
CA ASP A 43 7.63 14.23 3.65
C ASP A 43 8.65 13.14 4.00
N PHE A 44 8.27 11.88 3.88
CA PHE A 44 9.13 10.74 4.17
C PHE A 44 9.99 10.29 2.98
N PHE A 45 9.62 10.70 1.77
CA PHE A 45 10.28 10.31 0.53
C PHE A 45 10.90 11.52 -0.17
N ASP A 46 11.98 11.29 -0.92
CA ASP A 46 12.63 12.35 -1.69
C ASP A 46 11.79 12.75 -2.91
N GLU A 47 10.99 11.81 -3.42
CA GLU A 47 9.94 12.06 -4.40
C GLU A 47 8.82 11.04 -4.31
N VAL A 48 7.64 11.42 -4.80
CA VAL A 48 6.49 10.56 -5.03
C VAL A 48 6.14 10.64 -6.52
N ILE A 49 6.20 9.49 -7.20
CA ILE A 49 5.75 9.33 -8.58
C ILE A 49 4.30 8.83 -8.56
N ALA A 50 3.34 9.65 -8.97
CA ALA A 50 1.94 9.25 -9.06
C ALA A 50 1.56 8.98 -10.51
N CYS A 51 1.35 7.71 -10.86
CA CYS A 51 0.85 7.34 -12.19
C CYS A 51 -0.62 6.95 -12.12
N TYR A 52 -1.45 7.57 -12.95
CA TYR A 52 -2.90 7.29 -13.01
C TYR A 52 -3.31 6.76 -14.39
N ASN A 53 -4.36 5.96 -14.40
CA ASN A 53 -4.86 5.26 -15.58
C ASN A 53 -6.35 4.97 -15.44
N GLN A 54 -7.11 5.28 -16.50
CA GLN A 54 -8.54 4.93 -16.61
C GLN A 54 -9.37 5.33 -15.38
N CYS A 55 -9.05 6.50 -14.79
CA CYS A 55 -9.84 7.05 -13.70
C CYS A 55 -11.11 7.68 -14.26
N THR A 56 -12.23 7.41 -13.60
CA THR A 56 -13.56 7.95 -13.93
C THR A 56 -14.14 8.79 -12.78
N ASP A 57 -13.37 8.94 -11.70
CA ASP A 57 -13.71 9.65 -10.47
C ASP A 57 -12.86 10.93 -10.34
N ASN A 58 -12.87 11.58 -9.18
CA ASN A 58 -12.14 12.84 -8.98
C ASN A 58 -10.60 12.70 -8.82
N THR A 59 -10.02 11.52 -9.11
CA THR A 59 -8.59 11.24 -8.92
C THR A 59 -7.68 12.25 -9.61
N GLU A 60 -7.94 12.58 -10.88
CA GLU A 60 -7.05 13.44 -11.67
C GLU A 60 -6.97 14.86 -11.09
N ASN A 61 -8.11 15.45 -10.72
CA ASN A 61 -8.14 16.78 -10.12
C ASN A 61 -7.40 16.80 -8.77
N ILE A 62 -7.59 15.76 -7.93
CA ILE A 62 -6.87 15.61 -6.67
C ILE A 62 -5.35 15.60 -6.89
N LEU A 63 -4.87 14.86 -7.90
CA LEU A 63 -3.44 14.81 -8.24
C LEU A 63 -2.92 16.16 -8.72
N LEU A 64 -3.67 16.87 -9.56
CA LEU A 64 -3.28 18.19 -10.06
C LEU A 64 -3.17 19.22 -8.93
N ASP A 65 -4.11 19.21 -7.98
CA ASP A 65 -4.07 20.12 -6.84
C ASP A 65 -2.93 19.78 -5.86
N LEU A 66 -2.67 18.49 -5.64
CA LEU A 66 -1.52 18.06 -4.84
C LEU A 66 -0.20 18.38 -5.52
N GLN A 67 -0.11 18.32 -6.85
CA GLN A 67 1.11 18.68 -7.57
C GLN A 67 1.39 20.18 -7.44
N LYS A 68 0.37 21.05 -7.49
CA LYS A 68 0.53 22.47 -7.19
C LYS A 68 1.04 22.71 -5.76
N LYS A 69 0.57 21.90 -4.80
CA LYS A 69 0.98 22.00 -3.39
C LYS A 69 2.40 21.45 -3.13
N TYR A 70 2.81 20.42 -3.86
CA TYR A 70 4.11 19.73 -3.69
C TYR A 70 4.91 19.64 -5.00
N PRO A 71 5.20 20.76 -5.69
CA PRO A 71 5.71 20.74 -7.07
C PRO A 71 7.10 20.09 -7.20
N ASN A 72 7.90 20.14 -6.13
CA ASN A 72 9.26 19.59 -6.12
C ASN A 72 9.32 18.11 -5.74
N LYS A 73 8.27 17.58 -5.09
CA LYS A 73 8.25 16.21 -4.57
C LYS A 73 7.27 15.30 -5.31
N LEU A 74 6.11 15.80 -5.74
CA LEU A 74 5.09 15.01 -6.42
C LEU A 74 5.17 15.19 -7.94
N LYS A 75 5.45 14.10 -8.65
CA LYS A 75 5.48 14.05 -10.12
C LYS A 75 4.34 13.17 -10.62
N ILE A 76 3.44 13.74 -11.40
CA ILE A 76 2.27 13.02 -11.93
C ILE A 76 2.49 12.56 -13.37
N TYR A 77 1.99 11.38 -13.72
CA TYR A 77 2.06 10.83 -15.08
C TYR A 77 0.75 10.14 -15.46
N HIS A 78 0.20 10.47 -16.63
CA HIS A 78 -0.96 9.77 -17.18
C HIS A 78 -0.49 8.60 -18.06
N TYR A 79 -0.78 7.37 -17.62
CA TYR A 79 -0.65 6.20 -18.48
C TYR A 79 -1.88 6.09 -19.39
N LYS A 80 -1.76 6.53 -20.64
CA LYS A 80 -2.89 6.58 -21.60
C LYS A 80 -3.34 5.23 -22.16
N PRO A 81 -2.48 4.20 -22.35
CA PRO A 81 -2.95 2.92 -22.85
C PRO A 81 -4.01 2.30 -21.93
N TYR A 82 -5.01 1.68 -22.54
CA TYR A 82 -5.97 0.85 -21.80
C TYR A 82 -5.23 -0.31 -21.13
N VAL A 83 -5.46 -0.55 -19.84
CA VAL A 83 -4.88 -1.65 -19.07
C VAL A 83 -5.97 -2.68 -18.77
N TYR A 84 -5.71 -3.93 -19.14
CA TYR A 84 -6.65 -5.00 -18.86
C TYR A 84 -6.75 -5.28 -17.35
N PRO A 85 -7.97 -5.46 -16.80
CA PRO A 85 -8.15 -5.76 -15.39
C PRO A 85 -7.48 -7.07 -14.98
N LEU A 86 -7.08 -7.15 -13.71
CA LEU A 86 -6.60 -8.40 -13.13
C LEU A 86 -7.68 -9.49 -13.18
N GLY A 87 -7.24 -10.73 -13.43
CA GLY A 87 -8.12 -11.89 -13.60
C GLY A 87 -8.87 -11.96 -14.94
N SER A 88 -8.69 -10.99 -15.85
CA SER A 88 -9.28 -11.04 -17.19
C SER A 88 -8.63 -12.12 -18.08
N PRO A 89 -9.33 -12.61 -19.12
CA PRO A 89 -8.73 -13.50 -20.13
C PRO A 89 -7.47 -12.91 -20.77
N GLU A 90 -7.43 -11.60 -20.99
CA GLU A 90 -6.29 -10.90 -21.58
C GLU A 90 -5.09 -10.90 -20.64
N GLN A 91 -5.30 -10.76 -19.32
CA GLN A 91 -4.23 -10.91 -18.33
C GLN A 91 -3.58 -12.30 -18.42
N LYS A 92 -4.39 -13.36 -18.54
CA LYS A 92 -3.89 -14.72 -18.73
C LYS A 92 -3.12 -14.85 -20.04
N ALA A 93 -3.61 -14.23 -21.11
CA ALA A 93 -2.99 -14.32 -22.43
C ALA A 93 -1.62 -13.61 -22.52
N PHE A 94 -1.35 -12.60 -21.67
CA PHE A 94 0.01 -12.04 -21.51
C PHE A 94 0.99 -13.05 -20.92
N PHE A 95 0.55 -13.85 -19.94
CA PHE A 95 1.40 -14.86 -19.30
C PHE A 95 1.69 -16.03 -20.24
N ASP A 96 0.66 -16.54 -20.91
CA ASP A 96 0.78 -17.68 -21.84
C ASP A 96 1.55 -17.31 -23.12
N LYS A 97 1.83 -16.01 -23.35
CA LYS A 97 2.42 -15.46 -24.59
C LYS A 97 1.65 -15.86 -25.86
N THR A 98 0.36 -16.11 -25.71
CA THR A 98 -0.53 -16.59 -26.78
C THR A 98 -1.26 -15.46 -27.49
N SER A 99 -1.28 -14.26 -26.92
CA SER A 99 -1.98 -13.12 -27.52
C SER A 99 -1.08 -12.29 -28.44
N LYS A 100 -1.68 -11.74 -29.50
CA LYS A 100 -1.12 -10.62 -30.29
C LYS A 100 -1.30 -9.26 -29.58
N ILE A 101 -1.72 -9.26 -28.30
CA ILE A 101 -2.01 -8.04 -27.55
C ILE A 101 -0.68 -7.42 -27.13
N ASP A 102 -0.57 -6.12 -27.37
CA ASP A 102 0.61 -5.33 -27.05
C ASP A 102 0.83 -5.28 -25.52
N ILE A 103 2.07 -5.46 -25.08
CA ILE A 103 2.44 -5.55 -23.65
C ILE A 103 2.09 -4.27 -22.88
N ILE A 104 1.97 -3.14 -23.59
CA ILE A 104 1.53 -1.85 -23.02
C ILE A 104 0.13 -1.93 -22.38
N HIS A 105 -0.67 -2.95 -22.72
CA HIS A 105 -1.99 -3.15 -22.13
C HIS A 105 -1.96 -4.04 -20.88
N SER A 106 -0.79 -4.53 -20.48
CA SER A 106 -0.64 -5.40 -19.31
C SER A 106 -0.47 -4.62 -18.00
N MET A 107 -0.96 -5.19 -16.89
CA MET A 107 -0.82 -4.58 -15.58
C MET A 107 0.65 -4.43 -15.18
N ALA A 108 1.49 -5.44 -15.44
CA ALA A 108 2.91 -5.36 -15.13
C ALA A 108 3.62 -4.21 -15.87
N ASN A 109 3.28 -3.98 -17.15
CA ASN A 109 3.85 -2.87 -17.90
C ASN A 109 3.42 -1.51 -17.33
N TYR A 110 2.17 -1.38 -16.89
CA TYR A 110 1.70 -0.17 -16.22
C TYR A 110 2.49 0.13 -14.93
N TYR A 111 2.69 -0.88 -14.06
CA TYR A 111 3.55 -0.74 -12.89
C TYR A 111 4.99 -0.37 -13.25
N ASN A 112 5.55 -1.03 -14.26
CA ASN A 112 6.92 -0.76 -14.69
C ASN A 112 7.08 0.60 -15.33
N PHE A 113 6.07 1.12 -16.03
CA PHE A 113 6.05 2.48 -16.52
C PHE A 113 6.13 3.47 -15.35
N ALA A 114 5.33 3.29 -14.30
CA ALA A 114 5.39 4.14 -13.11
C ALA A 114 6.77 4.05 -12.44
N LEU A 115 7.29 2.83 -12.25
CA LEU A 115 8.63 2.60 -11.70
C LEU A 115 9.73 3.27 -12.55
N SER A 116 9.61 3.27 -13.88
CA SER A 116 10.59 3.87 -14.78
C SER A 116 10.73 5.39 -14.63
N LYS A 117 9.73 6.06 -14.04
CA LYS A 117 9.75 7.52 -13.79
C LYS A 117 10.43 7.90 -12.47
N THR A 118 10.76 6.92 -11.63
CA THR A 118 11.57 7.17 -10.43
C THR A 118 12.99 7.57 -10.81
N THR A 119 13.60 8.42 -10.01
CA THR A 119 14.95 8.99 -10.20
C THR A 119 15.92 8.61 -9.10
N LYS A 120 15.46 8.00 -8.01
CA LYS A 120 16.32 7.59 -6.89
C LYS A 120 16.74 6.12 -6.98
N LYS A 121 17.83 5.79 -6.29
CA LYS A 121 18.41 4.42 -6.24
C LYS A 121 17.52 3.40 -5.52
N ILE A 122 16.72 3.85 -4.56
CA ILE A 122 15.80 3.02 -3.79
C ILE A 122 14.36 3.38 -4.18
N ALA A 123 13.50 2.38 -4.35
CA ALA A 123 12.08 2.61 -4.53
C ALA A 123 11.22 1.80 -3.55
N VAL A 124 10.01 2.30 -3.34
CA VAL A 124 8.94 1.64 -2.58
C VAL A 124 7.60 1.86 -3.26
N LYS A 125 6.78 0.80 -3.31
CA LYS A 125 5.40 0.91 -3.81
C LYS A 125 4.54 1.58 -2.74
N LEU A 126 3.72 2.56 -3.14
CA LEU A 126 2.74 3.24 -2.31
C LEU A 126 1.36 3.10 -2.96
N ASP A 127 0.43 2.41 -2.29
CA ASP A 127 -0.96 2.29 -2.75
C ASP A 127 -1.79 3.50 -2.29
N ASP A 128 -2.82 3.85 -3.05
CA ASP A 128 -3.66 5.05 -2.87
C ASP A 128 -4.55 5.04 -1.61
N ASP A 129 -4.54 3.95 -0.85
CA ASP A 129 -5.29 3.72 0.38
C ASP A 129 -4.39 3.36 1.58
N HIS A 130 -3.13 3.79 1.54
CA HIS A 130 -2.20 3.69 2.65
C HIS A 130 -2.20 4.97 3.47
N LEU A 131 -2.65 4.89 4.72
CA LEU A 131 -2.46 5.97 5.70
C LEU A 131 -1.17 5.70 6.49
N CYS A 132 -0.25 6.65 6.48
CA CYS A 132 1.06 6.48 7.12
C CYS A 132 0.93 6.21 8.63
N VAL A 133 1.86 5.43 9.17
CA VAL A 133 2.25 5.45 10.59
C VAL A 133 3.60 6.18 10.70
N PRO A 134 3.61 7.53 10.80
CA PRO A 134 4.80 8.40 10.75
C PRO A 134 5.98 7.91 11.55
N GLU A 135 5.77 7.54 12.80
CA GLU A 135 6.88 7.24 13.69
C GLU A 135 7.53 5.88 13.37
N ASN A 136 6.74 4.91 12.89
CA ASN A 136 7.27 3.65 12.39
C ASN A 136 7.94 3.84 11.02
N LEU A 137 7.35 4.64 10.13
CA LEU A 137 7.94 4.94 8.83
C LEU A 137 9.27 5.68 8.98
N SER A 138 9.36 6.64 9.91
CA SER A 138 10.62 7.34 10.22
C SER A 138 11.72 6.36 10.63
N LYS A 139 11.45 5.49 11.61
CA LYS A 139 12.39 4.46 12.08
C LYS A 139 12.80 3.50 10.96
N ALA A 140 11.83 3.09 10.14
CA ALA A 140 12.08 2.27 8.96
C ALA A 140 13.05 2.95 7.98
N LEU A 141 12.84 4.23 7.70
CA LEU A 141 13.69 4.99 6.77
C LEU A 141 15.08 5.24 7.34
N GLU A 142 15.23 5.45 8.64
CA GLU A 142 16.55 5.50 9.29
C GLU A 142 17.31 4.18 9.09
N ILE A 143 16.64 3.04 9.25
CA ILE A 143 17.24 1.71 8.99
C ILE A 143 17.69 1.60 7.54
N VAL A 144 16.84 1.99 6.58
CA VAL A 144 17.15 1.93 5.14
C VAL A 144 18.29 2.87 4.77
N LYS A 145 18.26 4.13 5.24
CA LYS A 145 19.29 5.15 4.98
C LYS A 145 20.64 4.76 5.58
N LYS A 146 20.65 4.30 6.83
CA LYS A 146 21.89 3.91 7.54
C LYS A 146 22.56 2.68 6.94
N ASN A 147 21.77 1.68 6.55
CA ASN A 147 22.31 0.40 6.13
C ASN A 147 22.40 0.25 4.60
N GLY A 148 21.82 1.17 3.84
CA GLY A 148 21.54 0.99 2.42
C GLY A 148 20.73 -0.28 2.18
N LEU A 149 20.78 -0.83 0.97
CA LEU A 149 20.06 -2.06 0.62
C LEU A 149 20.93 -3.32 0.79
N LYS A 150 21.52 -3.49 1.99
CA LYS A 150 22.11 -4.78 2.40
C LYS A 150 21.06 -5.89 2.58
N ASN A 151 19.80 -5.49 2.75
CA ASN A 151 18.63 -6.36 2.84
C ASN A 151 17.52 -5.78 1.96
N ILE A 152 16.57 -6.63 1.55
CA ILE A 152 15.26 -6.18 1.06
C ILE A 152 14.40 -5.95 2.29
N TYR A 153 14.05 -4.69 2.57
CA TYR A 153 13.28 -4.36 3.76
C TYR A 153 11.78 -4.45 3.47
N THR A 154 11.15 -5.49 3.98
CA THR A 154 9.71 -5.74 3.85
C THR A 154 8.96 -5.17 5.03
N PHE A 155 7.73 -4.75 4.80
CA PHE A 155 6.87 -4.23 5.85
C PHE A 155 5.41 -4.51 5.53
N SER A 156 4.54 -4.34 6.52
CA SER A 156 3.12 -4.59 6.37
C SER A 156 2.29 -3.40 6.84
N GLY A 157 1.00 -3.45 6.54
CA GLY A 157 0.01 -2.54 7.09
C GLY A 157 -1.12 -3.30 7.77
N ILE A 158 -2.01 -2.58 8.43
CA ILE A 158 -3.18 -3.15 9.10
C ILE A 158 -4.43 -2.88 8.28
N ASN A 159 -5.16 -3.93 7.90
CA ASN A 159 -6.44 -3.82 7.20
C ASN A 159 -7.52 -3.32 8.14
N LEU A 160 -7.87 -2.03 8.02
CA LEU A 160 -8.98 -1.48 8.76
C LEU A 160 -10.30 -1.80 8.06
N VAL A 161 -11.30 -2.17 8.86
CA VAL A 161 -12.68 -2.37 8.42
C VAL A 161 -13.60 -1.63 9.38
N TYR A 162 -14.64 -0.99 8.83
CA TYR A 162 -15.71 -0.37 9.60
C TYR A 162 -17.02 -1.09 9.32
N LYS A 163 -17.58 -1.74 10.33
CA LYS A 163 -18.80 -2.54 10.22
C LYS A 163 -19.67 -2.31 11.45
N ASN A 164 -20.98 -2.13 11.24
CA ASN A 164 -21.96 -1.94 12.31
C ASN A 164 -21.59 -0.82 13.29
N ASN A 165 -21.07 0.29 12.77
CA ASN A 165 -20.54 1.42 13.55
C ASN A 165 -19.32 1.12 14.42
N ILE A 166 -18.62 0.03 14.14
CA ILE A 166 -17.44 -0.39 14.89
C ILE A 166 -16.25 -0.45 13.93
N LEU A 167 -15.17 0.22 14.31
CA LEU A 167 -13.87 0.07 13.66
C LEU A 167 -13.16 -1.18 14.18
N GLY A 168 -12.59 -1.96 13.27
CA GLY A 168 -11.92 -3.19 13.62
C GLY A 168 -10.98 -3.69 12.54
N VAL A 169 -10.58 -4.95 12.71
CA VAL A 169 -9.80 -5.71 11.75
C VAL A 169 -10.48 -7.06 11.50
N PHE A 170 -10.32 -7.59 10.30
CA PHE A 170 -10.70 -8.98 10.04
C PHE A 170 -9.63 -9.92 10.59
N LYS A 171 -10.02 -10.91 11.40
CA LYS A 171 -9.08 -11.85 12.04
C LYS A 171 -8.18 -12.56 11.04
N ASN A 172 -8.75 -13.03 9.95
CA ASN A 172 -8.02 -13.82 8.94
C ASN A 172 -7.41 -12.96 7.83
N LEU A 173 -7.61 -11.63 7.88
CA LEU A 173 -7.12 -10.67 6.91
C LEU A 173 -6.66 -9.40 7.63
N ALA A 174 -5.99 -9.51 8.77
CA ALA A 174 -5.65 -8.33 9.57
C ALA A 174 -4.51 -7.51 8.96
N PHE A 175 -3.71 -8.12 8.07
CA PHE A 175 -2.50 -7.52 7.52
C PHE A 175 -2.57 -7.36 5.99
N SER A 176 -1.95 -6.29 5.51
CA SER A 176 -1.65 -6.01 4.10
C SER A 176 -0.14 -6.00 3.88
N GLY A 177 0.34 -6.29 2.67
CA GLY A 177 1.76 -6.22 2.34
C GLY A 177 2.58 -7.43 2.78
N ASN A 178 2.03 -8.66 2.74
CA ASN A 178 2.76 -9.90 3.10
C ASN A 178 3.80 -10.33 2.03
N GLY A 179 4.62 -9.38 1.55
CA GLY A 179 5.83 -9.64 0.76
C GLY A 179 5.93 -8.94 -0.60
N ASP A 180 4.92 -8.18 -1.02
CA ASP A 180 4.86 -7.41 -2.28
C ASP A 180 5.19 -5.92 -2.11
N ILE A 181 5.27 -5.46 -0.86
CA ILE A 181 5.63 -4.08 -0.52
C ILE A 181 6.92 -4.09 0.29
N CYS A 182 7.95 -3.46 -0.27
CA CYS A 182 9.28 -3.40 0.32
C CYS A 182 10.07 -2.21 -0.21
N PHE A 183 11.14 -1.85 0.48
CA PHE A 183 12.21 -1.02 -0.06
C PHE A 183 13.16 -1.91 -0.87
N PHE A 184 13.39 -1.54 -2.13
CA PHE A 184 14.21 -2.33 -3.05
C PHE A 184 15.12 -1.45 -3.93
N PRO A 185 16.23 -2.00 -4.44
CA PRO A 185 17.14 -1.26 -5.32
C PRO A 185 16.53 -1.20 -6.71
N VAL A 186 16.48 -0.02 -7.32
CA VAL A 186 15.98 0.12 -8.68
C VAL A 186 17.07 -0.30 -9.68
N SER A 187 16.78 -1.31 -10.49
CA SER A 187 17.67 -1.83 -11.53
C SER A 187 16.89 -2.70 -12.53
N ARG A 188 17.53 -3.14 -13.63
CA ARG A 188 16.93 -4.11 -14.59
C ARG A 188 16.50 -5.43 -13.94
N LYS A 189 16.92 -5.68 -12.70
CA LYS A 189 16.65 -6.91 -11.94
C LYS A 189 15.42 -6.79 -11.02
N SER A 190 14.88 -5.59 -10.83
CA SER A 190 13.79 -5.29 -9.88
C SER A 190 12.60 -4.68 -10.63
N TYR A 191 11.69 -5.50 -11.11
CA TYR A 191 10.55 -5.03 -11.93
C TYR A 191 9.37 -5.99 -11.80
N PHE A 192 8.22 -5.60 -12.32
CA PHE A 192 6.99 -6.39 -12.28
C PHE A 192 6.90 -7.30 -13.50
N ILE A 193 6.44 -8.53 -13.29
CA ILE A 193 6.13 -9.50 -14.35
C ILE A 193 4.65 -9.86 -14.30
N ASN A 194 4.09 -10.22 -15.46
CA ASN A 194 2.73 -10.76 -15.52
C ASN A 194 2.73 -12.21 -15.03
N LEU A 195 1.81 -12.53 -14.14
CA LEU A 195 1.37 -13.89 -13.83
C LEU A 195 -0.06 -14.09 -14.36
N PRO A 196 -0.60 -15.33 -14.38
CA PRO A 196 -1.86 -15.63 -15.07
C PRO A 196 -3.05 -14.76 -14.65
N ILE A 197 -3.09 -14.33 -13.40
CA ILE A 197 -4.24 -13.61 -12.81
C ILE A 197 -3.85 -12.30 -12.11
N TYR A 198 -2.56 -12.04 -11.87
CA TYR A 198 -2.05 -10.83 -11.20
C TYR A 198 -0.65 -10.48 -11.71
N GLU A 199 -0.13 -9.31 -11.35
CA GLU A 199 1.27 -8.91 -11.51
C GLU A 199 2.09 -9.29 -10.27
N SER A 200 3.32 -9.77 -10.46
CA SER A 200 4.23 -10.06 -9.35
C SER A 200 5.47 -9.21 -9.44
N PHE A 201 5.84 -8.59 -8.32
CA PHE A 201 7.12 -7.91 -8.20
C PHE A 201 8.24 -8.95 -8.08
N THR A 202 9.18 -8.92 -9.02
CA THR A 202 10.34 -9.80 -9.02
C THR A 202 11.60 -9.01 -8.73
N ILE A 203 12.46 -9.58 -7.89
CA ILE A 203 13.81 -9.12 -7.65
C ILE A 203 14.77 -10.22 -8.14
N ASN A 204 14.86 -10.34 -9.46
CA ASN A 204 15.52 -11.45 -10.13
C ASN A 204 17.05 -11.39 -9.94
N LYS A 205 17.67 -12.50 -9.54
CA LYS A 205 19.13 -12.62 -9.31
C LYS A 205 19.72 -11.68 -8.26
N ILE A 206 18.90 -10.98 -7.47
CA ILE A 206 19.35 -10.22 -6.30
C ILE A 206 19.24 -11.16 -5.10
N ARG A 207 20.38 -11.67 -4.62
CA ARG A 207 20.48 -12.55 -3.46
C ARG A 207 20.61 -11.74 -2.17
N LEU A 208 19.64 -10.86 -1.91
CA LEU A 208 19.59 -10.11 -0.66
C LEU A 208 18.61 -10.79 0.31
N PRO A 209 18.99 -10.96 1.59
CA PRO A 209 18.06 -11.43 2.61
C PRO A 209 16.90 -10.45 2.77
N LYS A 210 15.70 -10.99 3.01
CA LYS A 210 14.52 -10.18 3.37
C LYS A 210 14.56 -9.89 4.87
N LYS A 211 14.35 -8.63 5.25
CA LYS A 211 14.25 -8.21 6.66
C LYS A 211 12.92 -7.50 6.88
N TYR A 212 12.13 -8.00 7.82
CA TYR A 212 10.88 -7.35 8.21
C TYR A 212 11.19 -6.16 9.13
N ILE A 213 10.61 -5.00 8.82
CA ILE A 213 10.84 -3.74 9.55
C ILE A 213 9.56 -3.11 10.10
N GLY A 214 8.47 -3.89 10.17
CA GLY A 214 7.31 -3.52 10.97
C GLY A 214 6.05 -3.16 10.20
N ILE A 215 5.13 -2.54 10.95
CA ILE A 215 3.86 -2.03 10.45
C ILE A 215 4.03 -0.55 10.14
N LEU A 216 3.96 -0.15 8.87
CA LEU A 216 4.24 1.23 8.46
C LEU A 216 3.01 2.02 8.03
N TYR A 217 1.86 1.36 7.87
CA TYR A 217 0.64 2.01 7.41
C TYR A 217 -0.63 1.31 7.93
N LEU A 218 -1.73 2.05 7.90
CA LEU A 218 -3.10 1.55 8.01
C LEU A 218 -3.64 1.45 6.58
N HIS A 219 -4.11 0.26 6.19
CA HIS A 219 -4.67 -0.02 4.87
C HIS A 219 -6.18 0.22 4.90
N LEU A 220 -6.62 1.18 4.11
CA LEU A 220 -7.99 1.69 4.10
C LEU A 220 -8.87 1.04 3.03
N LYS A 221 -8.39 -0.01 2.35
CA LYS A 221 -9.11 -0.69 1.26
C LYS A 221 -10.55 -1.07 1.63
N PHE A 222 -10.78 -1.64 2.81
CA PHE A 222 -12.12 -2.04 3.24
C PHE A 222 -12.97 -0.88 3.78
N LEU A 223 -12.46 0.34 3.75
CA LEU A 223 -13.19 1.58 4.05
C LEU A 223 -13.57 2.35 2.77
N LYS A 224 -13.07 1.94 1.60
CA LYS A 224 -13.50 2.50 0.31
C LYS A 224 -14.98 2.22 0.09
N LYS A 225 -15.67 3.09 -0.65
CA LYS A 225 -17.12 2.96 -0.91
C LYS A 225 -17.49 1.61 -1.53
N ASP A 226 -16.56 1.05 -2.28
CA ASP A 226 -16.66 -0.20 -3.02
C ASP A 226 -15.80 -1.33 -2.41
N TYR A 227 -15.20 -1.11 -1.24
CA TYR A 227 -14.20 -1.99 -0.62
C TYR A 227 -12.95 -2.24 -1.51
N GLY A 228 -12.65 -1.31 -2.43
CA GLY A 228 -11.49 -1.33 -3.32
C GLY A 228 -11.59 -2.37 -4.45
N PHE A 229 -12.80 -2.59 -4.96
CA PHE A 229 -13.15 -3.65 -5.91
C PHE A 229 -13.50 -3.17 -7.32
N LEU A 230 -13.80 -1.89 -7.51
CA LEU A 230 -14.00 -1.24 -8.82
C LEU A 230 -12.77 -1.37 -9.72
N ASN A 231 -11.58 -1.56 -9.13
CA ASN A 231 -10.35 -1.79 -9.87
C ASN A 231 -10.38 -3.02 -10.80
N TYR A 232 -11.27 -3.99 -10.54
CA TYR A 232 -11.36 -5.25 -11.28
C TYR A 232 -12.37 -5.23 -12.45
N ASN A 233 -13.03 -4.10 -12.74
CA ASN A 233 -14.06 -3.97 -13.80
C ASN A 233 -15.01 -5.18 -13.82
N LEU A 234 -15.76 -5.34 -12.72
CA LEU A 234 -16.59 -6.51 -12.46
C LEU A 234 -17.88 -6.53 -13.30
N ASP A 235 -18.07 -5.64 -14.26
CA ASP A 235 -19.29 -5.67 -15.08
C ASP A 235 -19.35 -6.89 -16.00
N ASN A 236 -18.21 -7.52 -16.28
CA ASN A 236 -18.14 -8.78 -17.02
C ASN A 236 -18.58 -9.97 -16.15
N LYS A 237 -19.65 -10.69 -16.55
CA LYS A 237 -20.23 -11.86 -15.86
C LYS A 237 -19.19 -12.95 -15.52
N LYS A 238 -18.14 -13.13 -16.34
CA LYS A 238 -17.04 -14.09 -16.06
C LYS A 238 -16.12 -13.63 -14.93
N ASN A 239 -15.77 -12.34 -14.91
CA ASN A 239 -14.96 -11.74 -13.83
C ASN A 239 -15.76 -11.74 -12.52
N LYS A 240 -17.07 -11.48 -12.56
CA LYS A 240 -17.97 -11.63 -11.40
C LYS A 240 -17.89 -13.03 -10.79
N LYS A 241 -17.93 -14.11 -11.58
CA LYS A 241 -18.06 -15.47 -11.02
C LYS A 241 -16.82 -15.93 -10.24
N SER A 242 -15.60 -15.64 -10.73
CA SER A 242 -14.34 -15.94 -10.00
C SER A 242 -14.15 -15.01 -8.80
N PHE A 243 -14.50 -13.74 -8.96
CA PHE A 243 -14.36 -12.70 -7.95
C PHE A 243 -15.36 -12.80 -6.79
N PHE A 244 -16.65 -12.96 -7.09
CA PHE A 244 -17.69 -13.20 -6.07
C PHE A 244 -17.55 -14.57 -5.44
N HIS A 245 -16.92 -15.58 -6.06
CA HIS A 245 -16.60 -16.82 -5.35
C HIS A 245 -15.57 -16.58 -4.23
N ASN A 246 -14.55 -15.75 -4.48
CA ASN A 246 -13.55 -15.38 -3.46
C ASN A 246 -14.11 -14.40 -2.41
N ILE A 247 -14.89 -13.39 -2.82
CA ILE A 247 -15.51 -12.44 -1.89
C ILE A 247 -16.68 -13.04 -1.12
N SER A 248 -17.52 -13.87 -1.73
CA SER A 248 -18.60 -14.54 -0.99
C SER A 248 -18.02 -15.58 -0.04
N ASN A 249 -16.88 -16.21 -0.33
CA ASN A 249 -16.18 -17.00 0.69
C ASN A 249 -15.61 -16.13 1.81
N LEU A 250 -15.10 -14.92 1.51
CA LEU A 250 -14.65 -13.97 2.54
C LEU A 250 -15.81 -13.38 3.37
N THR A 251 -16.95 -13.08 2.77
CA THR A 251 -18.05 -12.38 3.43
C THR A 251 -19.16 -13.31 3.95
N LYS A 252 -19.33 -14.52 3.38
CA LYS A 252 -20.35 -15.49 3.82
C LYS A 252 -19.87 -16.48 4.88
N ASN A 253 -18.56 -16.77 4.99
CA ASN A 253 -18.06 -17.76 5.96
C ASN A 253 -16.81 -17.26 6.71
N ASN A 254 -16.96 -17.00 8.02
CA ASN A 254 -15.87 -16.98 9.02
C ASN A 254 -14.82 -15.85 9.00
N LEU A 255 -15.07 -14.66 8.43
CA LEU A 255 -14.25 -13.50 8.80
C LEU A 255 -14.65 -13.01 10.19
N GLN A 256 -13.95 -13.53 11.22
CA GLN A 256 -14.14 -13.08 12.60
C GLN A 256 -13.70 -11.61 12.70
N PHE A 257 -14.65 -10.74 13.03
CA PHE A 257 -14.41 -9.32 13.23
C PHE A 257 -13.88 -9.08 14.64
N ILE A 258 -12.76 -8.37 14.75
CA ILE A 258 -12.20 -7.97 16.04
C ILE A 258 -12.36 -6.46 16.15
N GLU A 259 -13.27 -6.07 17.03
CA GLU A 259 -13.46 -4.67 17.43
C GLU A 259 -12.18 -4.13 18.07
N ILE A 260 -11.82 -2.90 17.70
CA ILE A 260 -10.80 -2.13 18.41
C ILE A 260 -11.49 -1.36 19.54
N LYS A 261 -11.65 -1.99 20.70
CA LYS A 261 -12.29 -1.36 21.88
C LYS A 261 -11.45 -0.16 22.39
N ASN A 262 -12.14 0.88 22.87
CA ASN A 262 -11.62 2.18 23.35
C ASN A 262 -11.23 3.19 22.26
N PHE A 263 -12.09 3.40 21.27
CA PHE A 263 -12.23 4.67 20.53
C PHE A 263 -13.18 5.66 21.23
N SER A 264 -13.68 5.33 22.43
CA SER A 264 -14.85 5.88 23.13
C SER A 264 -14.87 7.39 23.45
N ASN A 265 -13.85 8.15 23.06
CA ASN A 265 -13.88 9.62 23.08
C ASN A 265 -13.83 10.27 21.68
N THR A 266 -13.94 9.48 20.62
CA THR A 266 -14.02 9.94 19.22
C THR A 266 -15.39 9.52 18.71
N SER A 267 -16.27 10.49 18.53
CA SER A 267 -17.66 10.22 18.16
C SER A 267 -17.77 9.94 16.66
N LEU A 268 -18.84 9.24 16.24
CA LEU A 268 -19.15 8.97 14.82
C LEU A 268 -19.12 10.23 13.93
N CYS A 269 -19.38 11.40 14.51
CA CYS A 269 -19.30 12.69 13.83
C CYS A 269 -17.89 12.98 13.28
N ASP A 270 -16.83 12.42 13.85
CA ASP A 270 -15.45 12.75 13.46
C ASP A 270 -14.98 11.99 12.21
N PHE A 271 -15.58 10.83 11.92
CA PHE A 271 -15.29 10.04 10.71
C PHE A 271 -16.29 10.28 9.58
N GLN A 272 -17.57 10.55 9.89
CA GLN A 272 -18.58 10.89 8.86
C GLN A 272 -18.43 12.32 8.32
N LYS A 273 -17.74 13.21 9.06
CA LYS A 273 -17.37 14.57 8.61
C LYS A 273 -16.06 14.62 7.80
N LEU A 274 -15.43 13.48 7.49
CA LEU A 274 -14.29 13.34 6.57
C LEU A 274 -14.70 13.57 5.10
N SER A 275 -15.51 14.60 4.86
CA SER A 275 -15.66 15.19 3.53
C SER A 275 -14.36 15.94 3.16
N PRO A 276 -14.01 16.03 1.87
CA PRO A 276 -12.74 16.59 1.39
C PRO A 276 -12.41 18.05 1.76
N SER A 277 -13.23 18.75 2.55
CA SER A 277 -13.12 20.19 2.76
C SER A 277 -12.49 20.64 4.07
N ARG A 278 -12.21 19.77 5.06
CA ARG A 278 -11.67 20.22 6.36
C ARG A 278 -10.68 19.22 6.97
N TYR A 279 -9.40 19.40 6.68
CA TYR A 279 -8.30 18.48 7.01
C TYR A 279 -7.47 18.84 8.27
N GLU A 280 -7.87 19.80 9.10
CA GLU A 280 -6.93 20.36 10.10
C GLU A 280 -6.90 19.72 11.50
N LYS A 281 -7.71 18.69 11.82
CA LYS A 281 -7.79 18.20 13.23
C LYS A 281 -7.88 16.69 13.40
N LEU A 282 -6.94 15.93 12.86
CA LEU A 282 -6.75 14.54 13.30
C LEU A 282 -5.31 14.29 13.74
N ASP A 283 -5.11 14.45 15.05
CA ASP A 283 -3.91 14.08 15.79
C ASP A 283 -3.90 12.56 16.06
N LEU A 284 -4.17 11.74 15.01
CA LEU A 284 -4.16 10.27 15.04
C LEU A 284 -2.76 9.70 15.33
N LEU A 285 -1.76 10.57 15.37
CA LEU A 285 -0.34 10.29 15.58
C LEU A 285 0.04 10.26 17.05
N LYS A 286 -0.84 10.72 17.95
CA LYS A 286 -0.68 10.51 19.38
C LYS A 286 -1.22 9.13 19.76
N TYR A 287 -0.45 8.08 19.47
CA TYR A 287 0.10 7.08 20.42
C TYR A 287 -0.70 6.16 21.42
N PRO A 288 -2.01 5.86 21.31
CA PRO A 288 -2.57 4.60 21.87
C PRO A 288 -2.98 3.52 20.86
N LEU A 289 -3.11 3.85 19.58
CA LEU A 289 -3.79 2.99 18.60
C LEU A 289 -3.02 1.69 18.32
N LEU A 290 -1.71 1.79 18.06
CA LEU A 290 -0.88 0.63 17.74
C LEU A 290 -0.65 -0.30 18.93
N THR A 291 -0.52 0.25 20.14
CA THR A 291 -0.44 -0.53 21.38
C THR A 291 -1.72 -1.31 21.62
N LYS A 292 -2.90 -0.70 21.38
CA LYS A 292 -4.20 -1.39 21.46
C LYS A 292 -4.35 -2.46 20.39
N ILE A 293 -3.96 -2.16 19.15
CA ILE A 293 -3.97 -3.12 18.05
C ILE A 293 -3.01 -4.30 18.35
N TYR A 294 -1.86 -4.08 18.99
CA TYR A 294 -0.97 -5.14 19.48
C TYR A 294 -1.60 -6.01 20.59
N PHE A 295 -2.25 -5.42 21.59
CA PHE A 295 -2.98 -6.20 22.61
C PHE A 295 -4.11 -7.04 21.98
N LEU A 296 -4.78 -6.51 20.95
CA LEU A 296 -5.76 -7.27 20.17
C LEU A 296 -5.11 -8.41 19.39
N PHE A 297 -3.93 -8.19 18.77
CA PHE A 297 -3.16 -9.25 18.09
C PHE A 297 -2.78 -10.39 19.04
N ARG A 298 -2.27 -10.07 20.23
CA ARG A 298 -1.84 -11.06 21.23
C ARG A 298 -3.02 -11.81 21.86
N LYS A 299 -4.12 -11.12 22.17
CA LYS A 299 -5.30 -11.75 22.80
C LYS A 299 -6.05 -12.68 21.85
N ASN A 300 -6.02 -12.42 20.54
CA ASN A 300 -6.84 -13.13 19.56
C ASN A 300 -6.05 -14.11 18.66
N ASN A 301 -4.77 -14.38 18.94
CA ASN A 301 -3.91 -15.28 18.16
C ASN A 301 -3.92 -14.98 16.66
N LEU A 302 -3.77 -13.71 16.29
CA LEU A 302 -3.75 -13.28 14.90
C LEU A 302 -2.42 -13.70 14.23
N ILE A 303 -2.50 -14.51 13.16
CA ILE A 303 -1.34 -15.12 12.51
C ILE A 303 -0.84 -14.24 11.36
N LEU A 304 0.41 -13.78 11.45
CA LEU A 304 1.17 -13.27 10.31
C LEU A 304 1.70 -14.46 9.52
N ASN A 305 0.98 -14.86 8.47
CA ASN A 305 1.49 -15.85 7.53
C ASN A 305 2.72 -15.26 6.82
N ARG A 306 3.93 -15.65 7.26
CA ARG A 306 5.28 -15.43 6.68
C ARG A 306 6.23 -14.41 7.33
N ALA A 307 5.90 -13.78 8.45
CA ALA A 307 6.93 -13.07 9.22
C ALA A 307 7.67 -14.05 10.12
N LEU A 308 9.00 -14.15 10.01
CA LEU A 308 9.83 -14.61 11.11
C LEU A 308 9.62 -13.62 12.26
N SER A 309 8.63 -13.97 13.08
CA SER A 309 8.33 -13.47 14.42
C SER A 309 8.09 -11.95 14.54
N LEU A 310 6.80 -11.55 14.55
CA LEU A 310 6.30 -10.27 15.08
C LEU A 310 6.86 -9.97 16.50
N LYS A 311 7.19 -11.03 17.24
CA LYS A 311 7.76 -11.00 18.58
C LYS A 311 9.08 -10.22 18.62
N ASP A 312 9.96 -10.41 17.65
CA ASP A 312 11.28 -9.74 17.63
C ASP A 312 11.19 -8.25 17.30
N TYR A 313 10.23 -7.85 16.45
CA TYR A 313 10.02 -6.43 16.12
C TYR A 313 9.31 -5.66 17.26
N MET A 314 8.39 -6.30 17.98
CA MET A 314 7.59 -5.61 19.00
C MET A 314 8.23 -5.63 20.40
N GLN A 315 9.16 -6.54 20.69
CA GLN A 315 9.81 -6.63 22.00
C GLN A 315 10.46 -5.31 22.47
N PRO A 316 11.19 -4.55 21.62
CA PRO A 316 11.78 -3.27 22.02
C PRO A 316 10.73 -2.19 22.31
N ILE A 317 9.64 -2.15 21.53
CA ILE A 317 8.52 -1.20 21.71
C ILE A 317 7.79 -1.48 23.03
N ILE A 318 7.63 -2.76 23.38
CA ILE A 318 7.03 -3.23 24.64
C ILE A 318 7.90 -2.81 25.83
N ASN A 319 9.21 -3.03 25.76
CA ASN A 319 10.13 -2.67 26.85
C ASN A 319 10.13 -1.15 27.09
N ASN A 320 10.04 -0.35 26.01
CA ASN A 320 9.94 1.11 26.13
C ASN A 320 8.61 1.54 26.75
N TRP A 321 7.49 0.90 26.37
CA TRP A 321 6.18 1.18 26.95
C TRP A 321 6.06 0.78 28.42
N GLU A 322 6.59 -0.38 28.83
CA GLU A 322 6.66 -0.81 30.24
C GLU A 322 7.43 0.21 31.08
N LYS A 323 8.54 0.73 30.54
CA LYS A 323 9.34 1.78 31.16
C LYS A 323 8.57 3.10 31.27
N THR A 324 7.92 3.55 30.20
CA THR A 324 7.06 4.76 30.20
C THR A 324 5.87 4.60 31.15
N LYS A 325 5.30 3.40 31.28
CA LYS A 325 4.20 3.10 32.21
C LYS A 325 4.65 3.15 33.67
N GLN A 326 5.87 2.70 33.97
CA GLN A 326 6.50 2.84 35.28
C GLN A 326 6.81 4.32 35.59
N GLU A 327 7.36 5.07 34.62
CA GLU A 327 7.68 6.49 34.77
C GLU A 327 6.44 7.37 34.96
N LEU A 328 5.32 7.05 34.30
CA LEU A 328 4.07 7.81 34.38
C LEU A 328 3.14 7.39 35.54
N LYS A 329 3.54 6.43 36.40
CA LYS A 329 2.69 5.85 37.48
C LYS A 329 1.28 5.49 37.00
N LEU A 330 1.13 5.04 35.75
CA LEU A 330 -0.17 4.59 35.22
C LEU A 330 -0.49 3.21 35.78
N THR A 331 -0.96 3.17 37.03
CA THR A 331 -1.49 1.97 37.66
C THR A 331 -2.78 1.55 36.97
N LYS A 332 -2.74 0.32 36.43
CA LYS A 332 -3.82 -0.55 35.93
C LYS A 332 -5.19 0.13 35.71
N LEU A 333 -5.53 0.37 34.44
CA LEU A 333 -6.90 0.30 33.93
C LEU A 333 -7.10 -1.05 33.23
#